data_AF-A0AAY4A8L1-F1
#
_entry.id   AF-A0AAY4A8L1-F1
#
_cell.length_a   1.000
_cell.length_b   1.000
_cell.length_c   1.000
_cell.angle_alpha   90.00
_cell.angle_beta   90.00
_cell.angle_gamma   90.00
#
_symmetry.space_group_name_H-M   'P 1'
#
loop_
_entity.id
_entity.type
_entity.pdbx_description
1 polymer ?
#
loop_
_entity_poly.entity_id
_entity_poly.type
_entity_poly.pdbx_seq_one_letter_code
_entity_poly.pdbx_strand_id
1 'polypeptide(L)'
;MVCQTLGALHVYGSLHILTATPLSGSNAVLLLMSSDNVTVNGNARGAACVFPFLYRGTPTYSCTAVNYDKLWCSTTPNYDQDRLWGECLSYACVFPFLYRGTPTYSCTAVNYDRLWCSTTPNYDQDRLWGECLSYGERSDDTLPPL
;
A
#
# COMPACT_ATOMS: atom_id res chain seq x y z
N MET A 1 51.16 23.94 22.70
CA MET A 1 50.57 23.78 24.05
C MET A 1 49.96 22.38 24.07
N VAL A 2 50.80 21.33 24.08
CA VAL A 2 51.39 20.63 25.24
C VAL A 2 50.32 20.08 26.18
N CYS A 3 50.14 18.75 26.16
CA CYS A 3 50.39 17.82 27.27
C CYS A 3 49.35 16.69 27.25
N GLN A 4 49.80 15.45 27.07
CA GLN A 4 49.00 14.28 27.40
C GLN A 4 48.84 14.21 28.93
N THR A 5 47.61 14.12 29.42
CA THR A 5 47.34 13.66 30.78
C THR A 5 46.37 12.48 30.75
N LEU A 6 46.88 11.36 31.27
CA LEU A 6 46.18 10.14 31.66
C LEU A 6 45.15 10.40 32.77
N GLY A 7 44.08 9.61 32.80
CA GLY A 7 43.12 9.49 33.92
C GLY A 7 41.86 10.36 33.73
N ALA A 8 40.63 9.87 33.81
CA ALA A 8 40.12 8.79 34.63
C ALA A 8 39.10 7.91 33.88
N LEU A 9 39.26 6.61 34.08
CA LEU A 9 38.29 5.56 33.81
C LEU A 9 37.11 5.76 34.78
N HIS A 10 35.93 6.13 34.29
CA HIS A 10 34.69 5.83 35.00
C HIS A 10 33.99 4.71 34.25
N VAL A 11 34.16 3.52 34.82
CA VAL A 11 33.51 2.27 34.41
C VAL A 11 32.06 2.34 34.89
N TYR A 12 31.12 2.48 33.96
CA TYR A 12 29.74 2.06 34.16
C TYR A 12 29.30 1.27 32.93
N GLY A 13 29.06 -0.02 33.14
CA GLY A 13 28.16 -0.83 32.32
C GLY A 13 28.64 -1.19 30.91
N SER A 14 29.07 -2.43 30.75
CA SER A 14 29.27 -3.08 29.46
C SER A 14 27.98 -3.13 28.62
N LEU A 15 27.83 -2.22 27.65
CA LEU A 15 27.60 -2.62 26.25
C LEU A 15 28.05 -1.51 25.30
N HIS A 16 28.92 -1.89 24.37
CA HIS A 16 29.63 -1.04 23.42
C HIS A 16 28.78 -0.75 22.16
N ILE A 17 28.93 0.48 21.63
CA ILE A 17 29.06 0.84 20.19
C ILE A 17 27.72 0.93 19.38
N LEU A 18 27.36 1.97 18.61
CA LEU A 18 27.98 3.21 18.09
C LEU A 18 27.03 4.40 18.33
N THR A 19 27.58 5.59 18.62
CA THR A 19 26.89 6.82 18.31
C THR A 19 26.73 6.90 16.79
N ALA A 20 25.51 6.75 16.30
CA ALA A 20 25.20 7.06 14.91
C ALA A 20 25.42 8.57 14.72
N THR A 21 26.54 8.92 14.09
CA THR A 21 26.64 10.20 13.42
C THR A 21 25.53 10.22 12.36
N PRO A 22 24.69 11.26 12.26
CA PRO A 22 23.75 11.36 11.18
C PRO A 22 24.56 11.47 9.88
N LEU A 23 24.65 10.36 9.15
CA LEU A 23 25.13 10.34 7.79
C LEU A 23 24.14 11.18 6.98
N SER A 24 24.66 12.29 6.45
CA SER A 24 24.26 12.93 5.21
C SER A 24 23.19 12.18 4.41
N GLY A 25 22.06 12.85 4.18
CA GLY A 25 21.14 12.48 3.11
C GLY A 25 19.72 12.29 3.60
N SER A 26 18.98 13.40 3.61
CA SER A 26 17.54 13.34 3.49
C SER A 26 17.16 12.46 2.30
N ASN A 27 16.61 11.28 2.58
CA ASN A 27 15.44 10.77 1.90
C ASN A 27 14.84 9.74 2.83
N ALA A 28 13.83 10.17 3.57
CA ALA A 28 12.84 9.27 4.11
C ALA A 28 12.36 8.39 2.96
N VAL A 29 12.86 7.16 2.87
CA VAL A 29 12.07 6.07 2.28
C VAL A 29 11.02 5.76 3.34
N LEU A 30 10.10 6.71 3.49
CA LEU A 30 8.81 6.46 4.07
C LEU A 30 8.22 5.44 3.11
N LEU A 31 8.37 4.16 3.44
CA LEU A 31 7.62 3.07 2.83
C LEU A 31 6.15 3.31 3.17
N LEU A 32 5.56 4.35 2.58
CA LEU A 32 4.15 4.34 2.25
C LEU A 32 4.04 3.36 1.06
N MET A 33 4.24 2.07 1.33
CA MET A 33 3.60 1.04 0.54
C MET A 33 2.12 1.17 0.89
N SER A 34 1.46 2.18 0.32
CA SER A 34 0.07 2.51 0.64
C SER A 34 -0.78 1.29 0.36
N SER A 35 -1.45 0.84 1.42
CA SER A 35 -2.48 -0.19 1.49
C SER A 35 -3.07 -0.57 0.12
N ASP A 36 -2.92 -1.85 -0.21
CA ASP A 36 -3.91 -2.60 -0.99
C ASP A 36 -4.20 -2.07 -2.40
N ASN A 37 -3.17 -1.87 -3.23
CA ASN A 37 -3.38 -1.76 -4.67
C ASN A 37 -3.62 -3.14 -5.30
N VAL A 38 -4.66 -3.83 -4.79
CA VAL A 38 -5.15 -5.11 -5.29
C VAL A 38 -5.58 -4.90 -6.74
N THR A 39 -5.10 -5.77 -7.62
CA THR A 39 -5.43 -5.66 -9.03
C THR A 39 -6.73 -6.36 -9.37
N VAL A 40 -7.38 -5.92 -10.44
CA VAL A 40 -8.54 -6.61 -11.03
C VAL A 40 -8.21 -7.11 -12.41
N ASN A 41 -8.93 -8.14 -12.87
CA ASN A 41 -8.68 -8.76 -14.17
C ASN A 41 -7.19 -9.20 -14.29
N GLY A 42 -6.64 -9.18 -15.50
CA GLY A 42 -5.26 -9.61 -15.75
C GLY A 42 -5.01 -11.09 -15.47
N ASN A 43 -3.76 -11.43 -15.21
CA ASN A 43 -3.31 -12.81 -14.98
C ASN A 43 -2.68 -13.02 -13.59
N ALA A 44 -2.61 -11.97 -12.77
CA ALA A 44 -2.00 -12.00 -11.45
C ALA A 44 -2.94 -12.42 -10.31
N ARG A 45 -4.18 -12.83 -10.62
CA ARG A 45 -5.17 -13.36 -9.66
C ARG A 45 -5.41 -12.43 -8.45
N GLY A 46 -5.47 -11.12 -8.69
CA GLY A 46 -5.67 -10.12 -7.64
C GLY A 46 -4.44 -9.82 -6.79
N ALA A 47 -3.25 -10.26 -7.19
CA ALA A 47 -2.03 -9.82 -6.51
C ALA A 47 -1.90 -8.29 -6.57
N ALA A 48 -1.28 -7.71 -5.53
CA ALA A 48 -1.07 -6.28 -5.46
C ALA A 48 -0.01 -5.80 -6.47
N CYS A 49 -0.12 -4.55 -6.90
CA CYS A 49 0.90 -3.89 -7.70
C CYS A 49 2.25 -3.83 -6.96
N VAL A 50 3.34 -4.05 -7.70
CA VAL A 50 4.70 -3.86 -7.20
C VAL A 50 5.30 -2.62 -7.85
N PHE A 51 5.76 -1.67 -7.04
CA PHE A 51 6.40 -0.45 -7.53
C PHE A 51 7.82 -0.28 -6.98
N PRO A 52 8.78 0.18 -7.81
CA PRO A 52 8.67 0.27 -9.26
C PRO A 52 8.66 -1.11 -9.92
N PHE A 53 8.00 -1.23 -11.07
CA PHE A 53 8.14 -2.40 -11.95
C PHE A 53 8.79 -2.02 -13.29
N LEU A 54 9.55 -2.94 -13.86
CA LEU A 54 10.17 -2.76 -15.17
C LEU A 54 9.20 -3.10 -16.29
N TYR A 55 8.97 -2.16 -17.22
CA TYR A 55 8.19 -2.37 -18.44
C TYR A 55 8.90 -1.76 -19.64
N ARG A 56 9.15 -2.58 -20.66
CA ARG A 56 9.94 -2.23 -21.86
C ARG A 56 11.27 -1.57 -21.51
N GLY A 57 11.96 -2.10 -20.51
CA GLY A 57 13.23 -1.56 -20.02
C GLY A 57 13.13 -0.23 -19.27
N THR A 58 11.92 0.28 -19.01
CA THR A 58 11.70 1.55 -18.28
C THR A 58 11.07 1.28 -16.90
N PRO A 59 11.64 1.79 -15.80
CA PRO A 59 11.05 1.66 -14.48
C PRO A 59 9.77 2.51 -14.39
N THR A 60 8.68 1.87 -13.98
CA THR A 60 7.34 2.46 -13.85
C THR A 60 6.94 2.52 -12.37
N TYR A 61 6.55 3.70 -11.89
CA TYR A 61 6.32 3.98 -10.47
C TYR A 61 4.85 4.13 -10.09
N SER A 62 3.94 3.99 -11.05
CA SER A 62 2.49 4.10 -10.85
C SER A 62 1.75 3.27 -11.89
N CYS A 63 0.44 3.10 -11.70
CA CYS A 63 -0.38 2.46 -12.71
C CYS A 63 -0.31 3.23 -14.04
N THR A 64 -0.20 2.50 -15.14
CA THR A 64 0.03 3.08 -16.47
C THR A 64 -1.06 2.64 -17.44
N ALA A 65 -1.44 3.50 -18.38
CA ALA A 65 -2.33 3.17 -19.49
C ALA A 65 -1.53 2.89 -20.79
N VAL A 66 -0.22 2.69 -20.68
CA VAL A 66 0.61 2.43 -21.86
C VAL A 66 0.23 1.08 -22.47
N ASN A 67 -0.15 1.13 -23.76
CA ASN A 67 -0.58 -0.02 -24.57
C ASN A 67 -1.80 -0.78 -24.01
N TYR A 68 -2.66 -0.13 -23.21
CA TYR A 68 -3.89 -0.71 -22.70
C TYR A 68 -4.93 0.38 -22.39
N ASP A 69 -6.22 0.09 -22.61
CA ASP A 69 -7.28 1.10 -22.45
C ASP A 69 -7.56 1.48 -20.98
N LYS A 70 -7.05 0.69 -20.04
CA LYS A 70 -7.20 0.92 -18.60
C LYS A 70 -5.84 1.07 -17.91
N LEU A 71 -5.86 1.65 -16.72
CA LEU A 71 -4.70 1.68 -15.85
C LEU A 71 -4.36 0.25 -15.40
N TRP A 72 -3.10 -0.14 -15.58
CA TRP A 72 -2.59 -1.44 -15.17
C TRP A 72 -1.24 -1.29 -14.47
N CYS A 73 -0.87 -2.32 -13.72
CA CYS A 73 0.43 -2.42 -13.08
C CYS A 73 0.96 -3.85 -13.18
N SER A 74 2.26 -4.00 -13.01
CA SER A 74 2.82 -5.33 -12.76
C SER A 74 2.68 -5.70 -11.29
N THR A 75 2.50 -6.99 -11.03
CA THR A 75 2.49 -7.56 -9.69
C THR A 75 3.85 -8.20 -9.35
N THR A 76 4.89 -7.90 -10.13
CA THR A 76 6.28 -8.27 -9.87
C THR A 76 7.22 -7.11 -10.19
N PRO A 77 8.48 -7.13 -9.73
CA PRO A 77 9.45 -6.08 -10.06
C PRO A 77 9.81 -6.01 -11.56
N ASN A 78 9.57 -7.06 -12.34
CA ASN A 78 9.95 -7.11 -13.75
C ASN A 78 8.86 -7.73 -14.63
N TYR A 79 8.01 -6.87 -15.20
CA TYR A 79 6.96 -7.31 -16.12
C TYR A 79 7.52 -7.93 -17.40
N ASP A 80 8.64 -7.41 -17.91
CA ASP A 80 9.22 -7.87 -19.18
C ASP A 80 9.60 -9.36 -19.12
N GLN A 81 9.98 -9.84 -17.94
CA GLN A 81 10.29 -11.24 -17.66
C GLN A 81 9.06 -12.03 -17.22
N ASP A 82 8.37 -11.58 -16.17
CA ASP A 82 7.36 -12.41 -15.49
C ASP A 82 5.98 -12.33 -16.17
N ARG A 83 5.71 -11.21 -16.85
CA ARG A 83 4.44 -10.92 -17.53
C ARG A 83 3.21 -11.05 -16.63
N LEU A 84 3.38 -10.85 -15.32
CA LEU A 84 2.29 -10.83 -14.36
C LEU A 84 1.79 -9.40 -14.13
N TRP A 85 0.49 -9.22 -14.30
CA TRP A 85 -0.17 -7.93 -14.21
C TRP A 85 -1.63 -8.04 -13.82
N GLY A 86 -2.17 -6.90 -13.43
CA GLY A 86 -3.60 -6.67 -13.40
C GLY A 86 -3.95 -5.19 -13.54
N GLU A 87 -5.23 -4.92 -13.72
CA GLU A 87 -5.78 -3.58 -13.82
C GLU A 87 -5.79 -2.94 -12.43
N CYS A 88 -5.40 -1.68 -12.36
CA CYS A 88 -5.51 -0.91 -11.14
C CYS A 88 -6.94 -0.42 -10.97
N LEU A 89 -7.40 -0.42 -9.72
CA LEU A 89 -8.60 0.34 -9.38
C LEU A 89 -8.26 1.84 -9.43
N SER A 90 -9.12 2.62 -10.09
CA SER A 90 -9.04 4.08 -10.09
C SER A 90 -9.64 4.71 -8.82
N TYR A 91 -10.09 3.86 -7.89
CA TYR A 91 -10.76 4.24 -6.67
C TYR A 91 -10.38 3.32 -5.52
N ALA A 92 -10.45 3.84 -4.30
CA ALA A 92 -10.35 3.05 -3.08
C ALA A 92 -11.67 3.16 -2.32
N CYS A 93 -12.04 2.08 -1.63
CA CYS A 93 -13.17 2.12 -0.70
C CYS A 93 -12.83 2.98 0.51
N VAL A 94 -13.74 3.86 0.90
CA VAL A 94 -13.65 4.63 2.14
C VAL A 94 -14.51 3.95 3.19
N PHE A 95 -13.90 3.49 4.29
CA PHE A 95 -14.62 2.92 5.41
C PHE A 95 -14.36 3.74 6.69
N PRO A 96 -15.40 4.00 7.51
CA PRO A 96 -16.81 3.83 7.18
C PRO A 96 -17.29 4.88 6.17
N PHE A 97 -18.32 4.54 5.39
CA PHE A 97 -19.04 5.49 4.55
C PHE A 97 -20.52 5.58 4.91
N LEU A 98 -21.14 6.75 4.70
CA LEU A 98 -22.57 6.95 4.95
C LEU A 98 -23.40 6.43 3.78
N TYR A 99 -24.32 5.50 4.05
CA TYR A 99 -25.32 5.00 3.10
C TYR A 99 -26.70 4.91 3.74
N ARG A 100 -27.70 5.55 3.12
CA ARG A 100 -29.07 5.68 3.63
C ARG A 100 -29.12 6.13 5.09
N GLY A 101 -28.27 7.10 5.45
CA GLY A 101 -28.14 7.61 6.81
C GLY A 101 -27.47 6.66 7.82
N THR A 102 -26.94 5.53 7.37
CA THR A 102 -26.27 4.52 8.23
C THR A 102 -24.79 4.41 7.87
N PRO A 103 -23.87 4.52 8.85
CA PRO A 103 -22.45 4.28 8.61
C PRO A 103 -22.21 2.79 8.28
N THR A 104 -21.54 2.54 7.15
CA THR A 104 -21.24 1.22 6.61
C THR A 104 -19.74 0.98 6.66
N TYR A 105 -19.31 -0.12 7.28
CA TYR A 105 -17.91 -0.41 7.60
C TYR A 105 -17.26 -1.46 6.69
N SER A 106 -18.04 -2.06 5.81
CA SER A 106 -17.60 -3.11 4.89
C SER A 106 -18.36 -3.02 3.59
N CYS A 107 -17.94 -3.80 2.60
CA CYS A 107 -18.64 -3.88 1.34
C CYS A 107 -20.06 -4.42 1.54
N THR A 108 -21.04 -3.80 0.89
CA THR A 108 -22.45 -4.18 1.01
C THR A 108 -23.00 -4.68 -0.33
N ALA A 109 -23.90 -5.66 -0.28
CA ALA A 109 -24.62 -6.16 -1.46
C ALA A 109 -26.03 -5.54 -1.58
N VAL A 110 -26.35 -4.56 -0.73
CA VAL A 110 -27.70 -4.01 -0.66
C VAL A 110 -28.07 -3.34 -1.98
N ASN A 111 -29.07 -3.90 -2.66
CA ASN A 111 -29.61 -3.51 -3.97
C ASN A 111 -28.71 -3.77 -5.20
N TYR A 112 -27.68 -4.61 -5.09
CA TYR A 112 -26.80 -4.94 -6.22
C TYR A 112 -26.39 -6.42 -6.25
N ASP A 113 -26.15 -6.96 -7.45
CA ASP A 113 -25.65 -8.32 -7.66
C ASP A 113 -24.16 -8.48 -7.26
N ARG A 114 -23.46 -7.37 -6.98
CA ARG A 114 -22.06 -7.32 -6.56
C ARG A 114 -21.90 -6.52 -5.27
N LEU A 115 -20.91 -6.92 -4.47
CA LEU A 115 -20.48 -6.17 -3.30
C LEU A 115 -19.90 -4.82 -3.74
N TRP A 116 -20.28 -3.75 -3.06
CA TRP A 116 -19.83 -2.39 -3.37
C TRP A 116 -19.47 -1.60 -2.12
N CYS A 117 -18.71 -0.53 -2.32
CA CYS A 117 -18.33 0.43 -1.29
C CYS A 117 -18.42 1.86 -1.83
N SER A 118 -18.56 2.84 -0.94
CA SER A 118 -18.38 4.25 -1.32
C SER A 118 -16.91 4.58 -1.53
N THR A 119 -16.62 5.44 -2.49
CA THR A 119 -15.27 5.98 -2.71
C THR A 119 -15.07 7.34 -2.05
N THR A 120 -16.07 7.77 -1.28
CA THR A 120 -16.08 8.98 -0.45
C THR A 120 -16.69 8.70 0.93
N PRO A 121 -16.51 9.59 1.93
CA PRO A 121 -17.14 9.42 3.24
C PRO A 121 -18.67 9.42 3.23
N ASN A 122 -19.32 9.98 2.20
CA ASN A 122 -20.78 10.13 2.16
C ASN A 122 -21.36 9.79 0.77
N TYR A 123 -21.79 8.53 0.61
CA TYR A 123 -22.43 8.08 -0.62
C TYR A 123 -23.76 8.78 -0.88
N ASP A 124 -24.54 9.08 0.16
CA ASP A 124 -25.88 9.67 0.00
C ASP A 124 -25.81 11.05 -0.68
N GLN A 125 -24.71 11.76 -0.49
CA GLN A 125 -24.43 13.05 -1.14
C GLN A 125 -23.70 12.87 -2.47
N ASP A 126 -22.57 12.16 -2.46
CA ASP A 126 -21.63 12.17 -3.58
C ASP A 126 -22.03 11.17 -4.68
N ARG A 127 -22.74 10.10 -4.29
CA ARG A 127 -23.17 8.99 -5.15
C ARG A 127 -22.01 8.33 -5.91
N LEU A 128 -20.80 8.43 -5.36
CA LEU A 128 -19.60 7.80 -5.90
C LEU A 128 -19.37 6.47 -5.20
N TRP A 129 -19.21 5.42 -6.00
CA TRP A 129 -19.04 4.07 -5.50
C TRP A 129 -18.13 3.25 -6.40
N GLY A 130 -17.67 2.14 -5.84
CA GLY A 130 -16.80 1.19 -6.48
C GLY A 130 -17.24 -0.24 -6.17
N GLU A 131 -16.93 -1.16 -7.07
CA GLU A 131 -17.11 -2.59 -6.83
C GLU A 131 -16.04 -3.07 -5.86
N CYS A 132 -16.45 -3.83 -4.86
CA CYS A 132 -15.54 -4.54 -3.99
C CYS A 132 -15.07 -5.83 -4.65
N LEU A 133 -13.79 -6.13 -4.46
CA LEU A 133 -13.21 -7.36 -4.97
C LEU A 133 -13.58 -8.50 -4.04
N SER A 134 -14.48 -9.36 -4.49
CA SER A 134 -14.85 -10.60 -3.79
C SER A 134 -13.75 -11.68 -3.84
N TYR A 135 -12.53 -11.36 -4.30
CA TYR A 135 -11.40 -12.27 -4.31
C TYR A 135 -10.56 -12.09 -3.04
N GLY A 136 -11.08 -12.63 -1.95
CA GLY A 136 -10.39 -12.72 -0.68
C GLY A 136 -10.89 -11.70 0.33
N GLU A 137 -11.82 -12.13 1.16
CA GLU A 137 -11.69 -11.86 2.59
C GLU A 137 -10.22 -12.14 2.99
N ARG A 138 -9.44 -11.09 3.18
CA ARG A 138 -8.26 -11.13 4.06
C ARG A 138 -8.39 -9.93 4.97
N SER A 139 -9.04 -10.13 6.11
CA SER A 139 -8.41 -10.55 7.37
C SER A 139 -8.01 -9.32 8.19
N ASP A 140 -9.01 -8.62 8.71
CA ASP A 140 -8.91 -8.01 10.05
C ASP A 140 -9.78 -8.82 11.02
N ASP A 141 -9.48 -10.12 11.13
CA ASP A 141 -9.89 -10.99 12.24
C ASP A 141 -8.64 -11.42 13.02
N THR A 142 -7.76 -10.46 13.32
CA THR A 142 -6.79 -10.61 14.41
C THR A 142 -7.14 -9.64 15.52
N LEU A 143 -8.28 -9.86 16.18
CA LEU A 143 -8.37 -9.65 17.62
C LEU A 143 -8.55 -11.03 18.29
N PRO A 144 -7.60 -11.51 19.11
CA PRO A 144 -7.86 -12.67 19.94
C PRO A 144 -8.99 -12.33 20.93
N PRO A 145 -9.96 -13.23 21.17
CA PRO A 145 -10.88 -13.06 22.29
C PRO A 145 -10.09 -13.10 23.61
N LEU A 146 -10.46 -12.19 24.53
CA LEU A 146 -9.97 -12.11 25.91
C LEU A 146 -10.29 -13.39 26.71
#